data_AF-A0A7R9DCT1-F1
#
_entry.id   AF-A0A7R9DCT1-F1
#
_cell.length_a   1.000
_cell.length_b   1.000
_cell.length_c   1.000
_cell.angle_alpha   90.00
_cell.angle_beta   90.00
_cell.angle_gamma   90.00
#
_symmetry.space_group_name_H-M   'P 1'
#
loop_
_entity.id
_entity.type
_entity.pdbx_description
1 polymer ?
#
loop_
_entity_poly.entity_id
_entity_poly.type
_entity_poly.pdbx_seq_one_letter_code
_entity_poly.pdbx_strand_id
1 'polypeptide(L)'
;MFLMNRFFDGAFLTFGIDVISFVESDQEDRVDPMIYIFPRMTKCTFYKYGVSGEVERLDAVCILPLNVVNEKIYIFLWFWFLILFVLTSGCILYRIIIILSPRMRVYLLRLRFRLIRRDAIDVIVCKSKMGDWFLIYMLGENVDSLIFRDVMHELAARLGHRHHLHIHPSSGLGGGKEIQEA
;
A
#
# COMPACT_ATOMS: atom_id res chain seq x y z
N MET A 1 -1.81 6.84 -10.64
CA MET A 1 -1.13 8.15 -10.80
C MET A 1 -0.35 8.22 -12.12
N PHE A 2 0.74 7.48 -12.35
CA PHE A 2 1.56 7.59 -13.58
C PHE A 2 0.83 7.28 -14.91
N LEU A 3 0.08 6.17 -14.97
CA LEU A 3 -0.68 5.80 -16.19
C LEU A 3 -1.72 6.86 -16.55
N MET A 4 -2.42 7.38 -15.53
CA MET A 4 -3.37 8.48 -15.71
C MET A 4 -2.63 9.73 -16.21
N ASN A 5 -1.52 10.09 -15.57
CA ASN A 5 -0.71 11.22 -16.01
C ASN A 5 -0.25 11.10 -17.47
N ARG A 6 0.09 9.90 -17.95
CA ARG A 6 0.41 9.69 -19.36
C ARG A 6 -0.80 9.84 -20.29
N PHE A 7 -2.00 9.45 -19.82
CA PHE A 7 -3.23 9.55 -20.60
C PHE A 7 -3.70 11.00 -20.80
N PHE A 8 -3.54 11.86 -19.78
CA PHE A 8 -3.87 13.30 -19.87
C PHE A 8 -2.65 14.17 -20.21
N ASP A 9 -1.66 13.61 -20.91
CA ASP A 9 -0.48 14.33 -21.40
C ASP A 9 0.27 15.16 -20.34
N GLY A 10 0.38 14.63 -19.12
CA GLY A 10 1.08 15.28 -18.00
C GLY A 10 0.21 16.16 -17.11
N ALA A 11 -1.05 16.43 -17.48
CA ALA A 11 -1.93 17.33 -16.74
C ALA A 11 -2.57 16.70 -15.48
N PHE A 12 -2.53 15.37 -15.32
CA PHE A 12 -3.22 14.70 -14.21
C PHE A 12 -2.58 14.98 -12.84
N LEU A 13 -1.27 15.18 -12.77
CA LEU A 13 -0.59 15.43 -11.49
C LEU A 13 -0.83 16.84 -10.97
N THR A 14 -0.85 17.84 -11.85
CA THR A 14 -1.14 19.25 -11.50
C THR A 14 -2.62 19.46 -11.19
N PHE A 15 -3.47 18.62 -11.78
CA PHE A 15 -4.92 18.70 -11.70
C PHE A 15 -5.50 19.01 -10.32
N GLY A 16 -5.14 18.28 -9.27
CA GLY A 16 -5.73 18.54 -7.95
C GLY A 16 -5.16 19.75 -7.22
N ILE A 17 -3.95 20.19 -7.55
CA ILE A 17 -3.40 21.47 -7.06
C ILE A 17 -4.16 22.61 -7.73
N ASP A 18 -4.38 22.49 -9.04
CA ASP A 18 -5.13 23.45 -9.83
C ASP A 18 -6.57 23.55 -9.29
N VAL A 19 -7.26 22.43 -9.05
CA VAL A 19 -8.62 22.39 -8.46
C VAL A 19 -8.70 23.10 -7.10
N ILE A 20 -7.69 22.97 -6.23
CA ILE A 20 -7.67 23.68 -4.94
C ILE A 20 -7.53 25.20 -5.18
N SER A 21 -6.64 25.62 -6.08
CA SER A 21 -6.50 27.04 -6.45
C SER A 21 -7.74 27.61 -7.16
N PHE A 22 -8.51 26.75 -7.82
CA PHE A 22 -9.78 27.09 -8.47
C PHE A 22 -10.98 27.16 -7.50
N VAL A 23 -10.87 26.72 -6.25
CA VAL A 23 -11.90 27.03 -5.25
C VAL A 23 -11.80 28.48 -4.78
N GLU A 24 -10.62 29.10 -4.92
CA GLU A 24 -10.31 30.41 -4.33
C GLU A 24 -10.42 31.59 -5.31
N SER A 25 -10.41 31.36 -6.63
CA SER A 25 -10.49 32.42 -7.66
C SER A 25 -11.91 32.57 -8.31
N ASP A 26 -12.16 33.64 -9.06
CA ASP A 26 -13.43 33.90 -9.74
C ASP A 26 -13.60 33.13 -11.06
N GLN A 27 -14.86 32.95 -11.50
CA GLN A 27 -15.30 31.95 -12.48
C GLN A 27 -15.18 32.36 -13.96
N GLU A 28 -14.92 33.64 -14.27
CA GLU A 28 -14.99 34.19 -15.64
C GLU A 28 -13.69 34.10 -16.47
N ASP A 29 -12.50 33.99 -15.85
CA ASP A 29 -11.20 33.99 -16.57
C ASP A 29 -10.55 32.60 -16.74
N ARG A 30 -11.31 31.53 -16.50
CA ARG A 30 -10.74 30.18 -16.33
C ARG A 30 -10.73 29.36 -17.62
N VAL A 31 -9.55 29.23 -18.23
CA VAL A 31 -9.28 28.17 -19.19
C VAL A 31 -8.75 26.95 -18.45
N ASP A 32 -9.67 26.10 -17.98
CA ASP A 32 -9.29 24.79 -17.46
C ASP A 32 -8.58 24.00 -18.57
N PRO A 33 -7.38 23.43 -18.36
CA PRO A 33 -6.73 22.54 -19.32
C PRO A 33 -7.62 21.35 -19.74
N MET A 34 -8.59 21.00 -18.88
CA MET A 34 -9.60 19.99 -19.17
C MET A 34 -10.65 20.40 -20.20
N ILE A 35 -10.90 21.69 -20.46
CA ILE A 35 -11.76 22.11 -21.58
C ILE A 35 -11.10 21.74 -22.92
N TYR A 36 -9.76 21.75 -22.96
CA TYR A 36 -8.99 21.33 -24.13
C TYR A 36 -8.96 19.81 -24.29
N ILE A 37 -8.83 19.06 -23.20
CA ILE A 37 -8.77 17.59 -23.23
C ILE A 37 -10.18 16.95 -23.33
N PHE A 38 -11.18 17.56 -22.69
CA PHE A 38 -12.57 17.11 -22.62
C PHE A 38 -13.57 18.25 -22.93
N PRO A 39 -13.75 18.61 -24.21
CA PRO A 39 -14.72 19.62 -24.61
C PRO A 39 -16.16 19.17 -24.28
N ARG A 40 -16.87 19.97 -23.48
CA ARG A 40 -18.28 19.74 -23.13
C ARG A 40 -19.24 20.16 -24.25
N MET A 41 -18.76 21.01 -25.17
CA MET A 41 -19.50 21.49 -26.32
C MET A 41 -18.62 21.45 -27.58
N THR A 42 -19.20 21.13 -28.73
CA THR A 42 -18.50 21.10 -30.03
C THR A 42 -19.36 21.71 -31.14
N LYS A 43 -18.72 22.20 -32.20
CA LYS A 43 -19.41 22.69 -33.42
C LYS A 43 -19.72 21.51 -34.32
N CYS A 44 -21.00 21.24 -34.54
CA CYS A 44 -21.48 20.24 -35.48
C CYS A 44 -21.92 20.93 -36.77
N THR A 45 -21.33 20.51 -37.90
CA THR A 45 -21.73 20.98 -39.24
C THR A 45 -22.71 19.97 -39.86
N PHE A 46 -23.95 20.40 -40.09
CA PHE A 46 -24.95 19.61 -40.80
C PHE A 46 -25.05 20.08 -42.26
N TYR A 47 -25.09 19.13 -43.19
CA TYR A 47 -25.28 19.41 -44.62
C TYR A 47 -26.73 19.11 -44.98
N LYS A 48 -27.46 20.11 -45.49
CA LYS A 48 -28.83 19.95 -45.96
C LYS A 48 -28.91 20.34 -47.44
N TYR A 49 -29.66 19.58 -48.22
CA TYR A 49 -29.92 19.90 -49.62
C TYR A 49 -31.23 20.69 -49.71
N GLY A 50 -31.16 21.91 -50.27
CA GLY A 50 -32.32 22.75 -50.53
C GLY A 50 -33.16 22.24 -51.70
N VAL A 51 -34.34 22.83 -51.91
CA VAL A 51 -35.25 22.48 -53.03
C VAL A 51 -34.63 22.67 -54.42
N SER A 52 -33.57 23.50 -54.52
CA SER A 52 -32.79 23.75 -55.73
C SER A 52 -31.59 22.81 -55.91
N GLY A 53 -31.36 21.86 -54.99
CA GLY A 53 -30.19 20.96 -55.01
C GLY A 53 -28.89 21.56 -54.46
N GLU A 54 -28.90 22.83 -54.05
CA GLU A 54 -27.74 23.50 -53.43
C GLU A 54 -27.48 22.98 -52.00
N VAL A 55 -26.20 22.86 -51.63
CA VAL A 55 -25.79 22.39 -50.30
C VAL A 55 -25.72 23.56 -49.33
N GLU A 56 -26.66 23.62 -48.40
CA GLU A 56 -26.63 24.57 -47.29
C GLU A 56 -25.92 23.95 -46.08
N ARG A 57 -24.96 24.71 -45.51
CA ARG A 57 -24.22 24.32 -44.30
C ARG A 57 -24.91 24.95 -43.09
N LEU A 58 -25.39 24.11 -42.18
CA LEU A 58 -25.98 24.54 -40.91
C LEU A 58 -25.00 24.24 -39.78
N ASP A 59 -24.58 25.27 -39.07
CA ASP A 59 -23.73 25.16 -37.90
C ASP A 59 -24.58 25.09 -36.64
N ALA A 60 -24.41 24.03 -35.84
CA ALA A 60 -25.08 23.86 -34.56
C ALA A 60 -24.07 23.58 -33.43
N VAL A 61 -24.43 23.94 -32.20
CA VAL A 61 -23.66 23.60 -31.00
C VAL A 61 -24.18 22.28 -30.43
N CYS A 62 -23.30 21.29 -30.31
CA CYS A 62 -23.59 19.99 -29.72
C CYS A 62 -23.00 19.88 -28.32
N ILE A 63 -23.75 19.29 -27.39
CA ILE A 63 -23.25 18.97 -26.04
C ILE A 63 -22.75 17.53 -26.03
N LEU A 64 -21.65 17.26 -25.33
CA LEU A 64 -21.08 15.91 -25.18
C LEU A 64 -21.26 15.41 -23.73
N PRO A 65 -22.37 14.71 -23.41
CA PRO A 65 -22.71 14.37 -22.03
C PRO A 65 -21.66 13.47 -21.35
N LEU A 66 -20.99 12.63 -22.14
CA LEU A 66 -19.94 11.72 -21.65
C LEU A 66 -18.76 12.49 -21.01
N ASN A 67 -18.42 13.66 -21.55
CA ASN A 67 -17.33 14.48 -21.01
C ASN A 67 -17.67 15.14 -19.69
N VAL A 68 -18.93 15.50 -19.49
CA VAL A 68 -19.40 16.06 -18.22
C VAL A 68 -19.28 15.01 -17.11
N VAL A 69 -19.62 13.74 -17.41
CA VAL A 69 -19.47 12.64 -16.45
C VAL A 69 -17.99 12.36 -16.16
N ASN A 70 -17.17 12.25 -17.21
CA ASN A 70 -15.73 12.02 -17.08
C ASN A 70 -15.05 13.10 -16.24
N GLU A 71 -15.42 14.37 -16.43
CA GLU A 71 -14.90 15.48 -15.65
C GLU A 71 -15.09 15.25 -14.14
N LYS A 72 -16.28 14.84 -13.70
CA LYS A 72 -16.55 14.63 -12.27
C LYS A 72 -15.86 13.38 -11.73
N ILE A 73 -15.80 12.30 -12.52
CA ILE A 73 -15.15 11.05 -12.11
C ILE A 73 -13.64 11.24 -11.91
N TYR A 74 -12.97 12.02 -12.78
CA TYR A 74 -11.53 12.21 -12.68
C TYR A 74 -11.13 13.09 -11.49
N ILE A 75 -11.97 14.06 -11.11
CA ILE A 75 -11.82 14.82 -9.85
C ILE A 75 -11.87 13.86 -8.65
N PHE A 76 -12.90 13.03 -8.58
CA PHE A 76 -13.05 12.05 -7.50
C PHE A 76 -11.85 11.08 -7.44
N LEU A 77 -11.45 10.53 -8.58
CA LEU A 77 -10.33 9.58 -8.68
C LEU A 77 -8.99 10.19 -8.27
N TRP A 78 -8.77 11.49 -8.54
CA TRP A 78 -7.54 12.16 -8.15
C TRP A 78 -7.38 12.21 -6.62
N PHE A 79 -8.42 12.66 -5.90
CA PHE A 79 -8.41 12.68 -4.43
C PHE A 79 -8.30 11.27 -3.84
N TRP A 80 -9.03 10.31 -4.42
CA TRP A 80 -8.96 8.91 -4.02
C TRP A 80 -7.54 8.34 -4.14
N PHE A 81 -6.88 8.56 -5.29
CA PHE A 81 -5.52 8.11 -5.49
C PHE A 81 -4.50 8.84 -4.60
N LEU A 82 -4.73 10.11 -4.28
CA LEU A 82 -3.87 10.83 -3.33
C LEU A 82 -3.96 10.20 -1.93
N ILE A 83 -5.16 9.91 -1.45
CA ILE A 83 -5.38 9.23 -0.15
C ILE A 83 -4.70 7.86 -0.14
N LEU A 84 -4.93 7.05 -1.18
CA LEU A 84 -4.29 5.73 -1.31
C LEU A 84 -2.78 5.84 -1.38
N PHE A 85 -2.23 6.85 -2.04
CA PHE A 85 -0.79 7.08 -2.10
C PHE A 85 -0.23 7.42 -0.72
N VAL A 86 -0.87 8.31 0.04
CA VAL A 86 -0.44 8.66 1.40
C VAL A 86 -0.51 7.45 2.34
N LEU A 87 -1.62 6.71 2.35
CA LEU A 87 -1.77 5.51 3.18
C LEU A 87 -0.74 4.44 2.84
N THR A 88 -0.54 4.18 1.54
CA THR A 88 0.42 3.18 1.06
C THR A 88 1.85 3.60 1.38
N SER A 89 2.19 4.87 1.15
CA SER A 89 3.50 5.43 1.50
C SER A 89 3.74 5.31 3.01
N GLY A 90 2.76 5.65 3.85
CA GLY A 90 2.84 5.47 5.30
C GLY A 90 3.09 4.01 5.69
N CYS A 91 2.35 3.06 5.10
CA CYS A 91 2.57 1.63 5.32
C CYS A 91 3.97 1.16 4.88
N ILE A 92 4.46 1.64 3.75
CA ILE A 92 5.81 1.32 3.26
C ILE A 92 6.87 1.90 4.18
N LEU A 93 6.76 3.16 4.57
CA LEU A 93 7.67 3.81 5.52
C LEU A 93 7.69 3.09 6.87
N TYR A 94 6.52 2.72 7.39
CA TYR A 94 6.40 1.91 8.59
C TYR A 94 7.16 0.57 8.45
N ARG A 95 6.97 -0.14 7.33
CA ARG A 95 7.70 -1.38 7.05
C ARG A 95 9.21 -1.16 6.91
N ILE A 96 9.64 -0.09 6.25
CA ILE A 96 11.07 0.27 6.11
C ILE A 96 11.68 0.53 7.49
N ILE A 97 11.00 1.27 8.36
CA ILE A 97 11.48 1.55 9.73
C ILE A 97 11.65 0.25 10.52
N ILE A 98 10.73 -0.71 10.39
CA ILE A 98 10.81 -2.03 11.03
C ILE A 98 11.98 -2.85 10.45
N ILE A 99 12.22 -2.76 9.14
CA ILE A 99 13.33 -3.44 8.46
C ILE A 99 14.67 -2.88 8.94
N LEU A 100 14.81 -1.56 9.05
CA LEU A 100 16.05 -0.90 9.45
C LEU A 100 16.32 -1.00 10.97
N SER A 101 15.27 -0.97 11.80
CA SER A 101 15.42 -0.95 13.26
C SER A 101 15.01 -2.28 13.92
N PRO A 102 15.98 -3.10 14.37
CA PRO A 102 15.68 -4.31 15.15
C PRO A 102 15.02 -3.99 16.50
N ARG A 103 15.24 -2.79 17.06
CA ARG A 103 14.55 -2.35 18.29
C ARG A 103 13.04 -2.16 18.08
N MET A 104 12.65 -1.63 16.91
CA MET A 104 11.23 -1.49 16.58
C MET A 104 10.53 -2.84 16.45
N ARG A 105 11.23 -3.87 15.94
CA ARG A 105 10.70 -5.24 15.86
C ARG A 105 10.35 -5.80 17.24
N VAL A 106 11.26 -5.66 18.21
CA VAL A 106 11.04 -6.10 19.59
C VAL A 106 9.87 -5.35 20.22
N TYR A 107 9.83 -4.01 20.03
CA TYR A 107 8.77 -3.17 20.58
C TYR A 107 7.39 -3.56 20.05
N LEU A 108 7.29 -3.82 18.75
CA LEU A 108 6.04 -4.17 18.07
C LEU A 108 5.50 -5.53 18.54
N LEU A 109 6.35 -6.56 18.64
CA LEU A 109 5.95 -7.85 19.21
C LEU A 109 5.53 -7.72 20.67
N ARG A 110 6.23 -6.90 21.47
CA ARG A 110 5.86 -6.63 22.87
C ARG A 110 4.51 -5.95 23.00
N LEU A 111 4.21 -5.00 22.13
CA LEU A 111 2.98 -4.23 22.19
C LEU A 111 1.78 -5.11 21.83
N ARG A 112 1.93 -5.93 20.78
CA ARG A 112 0.89 -6.83 20.27
C ARG A 112 0.66 -8.02 21.21
N PHE A 113 1.74 -8.70 21.63
CA PHE A 113 1.68 -9.96 22.38
C PHE A 113 2.12 -9.77 23.83
N ARG A 114 1.32 -9.01 24.60
CA ARG A 114 1.61 -8.70 26.02
C ARG A 114 1.64 -9.94 26.93
N LEU A 115 1.06 -11.07 26.50
CA LEU A 115 1.02 -12.32 27.26
C LEU A 115 2.35 -13.09 27.24
N ILE A 116 3.26 -12.77 26.32
CA ILE A 116 4.53 -13.49 26.15
C ILE A 116 5.60 -12.84 27.03
N ARG A 117 6.40 -13.66 27.72
CA ARG A 117 7.53 -13.18 28.54
C ARG A 117 8.54 -12.42 27.68
N ARG A 118 9.01 -11.28 28.18
CA ARG A 118 9.85 -10.36 27.41
C ARG A 118 11.18 -10.99 27.00
N ASP A 119 11.73 -11.82 27.88
CA ASP A 119 13.00 -12.52 27.70
C ASP A 119 12.93 -13.51 26.52
N ALA A 120 11.79 -14.19 26.34
CA ALA A 120 11.57 -15.09 25.21
C ALA A 120 11.52 -14.33 23.88
N ILE A 121 10.85 -13.16 23.85
CA ILE A 121 10.78 -12.31 22.66
C ILE A 121 12.17 -11.80 22.28
N ASP A 122 12.97 -11.34 23.25
CA ASP A 122 14.30 -10.79 22.98
C ASP A 122 15.25 -11.86 22.42
N VAL A 123 15.22 -13.09 22.97
CA VAL A 123 16.01 -14.21 22.46
C VAL A 123 15.61 -14.57 21.02
N ILE A 124 14.31 -14.65 20.73
CA ILE A 124 13.82 -14.98 19.38
C ILE A 124 14.21 -13.88 18.40
N VAL A 125 13.92 -12.61 18.68
CA VAL A 125 14.21 -11.51 17.75
C VAL A 125 15.72 -11.33 17.52
N CYS A 126 16.56 -11.57 18.52
CA CYS A 126 18.01 -11.48 18.39
C CYS A 126 18.61 -12.63 17.56
N LYS A 127 17.99 -13.81 17.56
CA LYS A 127 18.50 -15.01 16.88
C LYS A 127 17.83 -15.29 15.53
N SER A 128 16.61 -14.80 15.32
CA SER A 128 15.83 -15.00 14.09
C SER A 128 16.26 -14.03 12.97
N LYS A 129 16.29 -14.54 11.73
CA LYS A 129 16.48 -13.72 10.54
C LYS A 129 15.22 -12.88 10.27
N MET A 130 15.33 -11.89 9.38
CA MET A 130 14.19 -11.00 9.03
C MET A 130 12.97 -11.79 8.52
N GLY A 131 13.19 -12.83 7.70
CA GLY A 131 12.12 -13.69 7.20
C GLY A 131 11.42 -14.49 8.30
N ASP A 132 12.20 -15.08 9.22
CA ASP A 132 11.65 -15.84 10.36
C ASP A 132 10.82 -14.94 11.27
N TRP A 133 11.30 -13.71 11.54
CA TRP A 133 10.56 -12.73 12.31
C TRP A 133 9.23 -12.36 11.65
N PHE A 134 9.22 -12.15 10.33
CA PHE A 134 8.00 -11.86 9.58
C PHE A 134 7.02 -13.03 9.58
N LEU A 135 7.51 -14.27 9.47
CA LEU A 135 6.70 -15.48 9.57
C LEU A 135 6.07 -15.59 10.96
N ILE A 136 6.85 -15.39 12.02
CA ILE A 136 6.35 -15.38 13.41
C ILE A 136 5.31 -14.28 13.61
N TYR A 137 5.54 -13.11 13.03
CA TYR A 137 4.59 -11.99 13.06
C TYR A 137 3.27 -12.37 12.38
N MET A 138 3.31 -12.93 11.17
CA MET A 138 2.13 -13.41 10.43
C MET A 138 1.41 -14.53 11.17
N LEU A 139 2.15 -15.46 11.79
CA LEU A 139 1.58 -16.55 12.58
C LEU A 139 0.80 -15.99 13.77
N GLY A 140 1.35 -15.00 14.48
CA GLY A 140 0.67 -14.38 15.61
C GLY A 140 -0.56 -13.55 15.21
N GLU A 141 -0.68 -13.11 13.96
CA GLU A 141 -1.91 -12.46 13.47
C GLU A 141 -3.02 -13.46 13.12
N ASN A 142 -2.67 -14.72 12.84
CA ASN A 142 -3.63 -15.74 12.38
C ASN A 142 -3.92 -16.84 13.43
N VAL A 143 -3.17 -16.89 14.53
CA VAL A 143 -3.30 -17.90 15.60
C VAL A 143 -3.82 -17.26 16.89
N ASP A 144 -4.60 -18.02 17.66
CA ASP A 144 -5.06 -17.57 18.98
C ASP A 144 -3.90 -17.16 19.89
N SER A 145 -4.11 -16.09 20.65
CA SER A 145 -3.07 -15.48 21.49
C SER A 145 -2.49 -16.41 22.56
N LEU A 146 -3.26 -17.38 23.07
CA LEU A 146 -2.79 -18.36 24.07
C LEU A 146 -1.91 -19.43 23.40
N ILE A 147 -2.37 -19.97 22.27
CA ILE A 147 -1.61 -20.97 21.51
C ILE A 147 -0.30 -20.37 21.00
N PHE A 148 -0.36 -19.15 20.46
CA PHE A 148 0.82 -18.44 19.98
C PHE A 148 1.83 -18.17 21.10
N ARG A 149 1.36 -17.86 22.32
CA ARG A 149 2.22 -17.71 23.50
C ARG A 149 2.98 -19.00 23.80
N ASP A 150 2.29 -20.14 23.82
CA ASP A 150 2.90 -21.42 24.16
C ASP A 150 3.92 -21.85 23.09
N VAL A 151 3.59 -21.65 21.81
CA VAL A 151 4.52 -21.87 20.68
C VAL A 151 5.77 -21.00 20.80
N MET A 152 5.61 -19.72 21.14
CA MET A 152 6.74 -18.79 21.29
C MET A 152 7.64 -19.16 22.47
N HIS A 153 7.08 -19.66 23.57
CA HIS A 153 7.87 -20.15 24.71
C HIS A 153 8.68 -21.39 24.38
N GLU A 154 8.06 -22.38 23.74
CA GLU A 154 8.74 -23.61 23.30
C GLU A 154 9.84 -23.29 22.27
N LEU A 155 9.56 -22.38 21.34
CA LEU A 155 10.53 -21.94 20.34
C LEU A 155 11.73 -21.25 20.99
N ALA A 156 11.51 -20.35 21.96
CA ALA A 156 12.59 -19.70 22.70
C ALA A 156 13.46 -20.71 23.46
N ALA A 157 12.83 -21.71 24.11
CA ALA A 157 13.56 -22.76 24.83
C ALA A 157 14.46 -23.58 23.90
N ARG A 158 13.94 -24.01 22.74
CA ARG A 158 14.71 -24.76 21.73
C ARG A 158 15.84 -23.95 21.11
N LEU A 159 15.60 -22.67 20.83
CA LEU A 159 16.63 -21.76 20.31
C LEU A 159 17.73 -21.50 21.34
N GLY A 160 17.39 -21.42 22.63
CA GLY A 160 18.36 -21.35 23.72
C GLY A 160 19.23 -22.59 23.84
N HIS A 161 18.64 -23.79 23.73
CA HIS A 161 19.37 -25.06 23.79
C HIS A 161 20.32 -25.30 22.61
N ARG A 162 19.89 -24.96 21.38
CA ARG A 162 20.76 -25.11 20.18
C ARG A 162 22.04 -24.27 20.25
N HIS A 163 22.00 -23.15 20.96
CA HIS A 163 23.17 -22.30 21.15
C HIS A 163 24.19 -22.90 22.12
N HIS A 164 23.73 -23.60 23.17
CA HIS A 164 24.61 -24.29 24.10
C HIS A 164 25.39 -25.43 23.43
N LEU A 165 24.78 -26.09 22.43
CA LEU A 165 25.43 -27.15 21.66
C LEU A 165 26.55 -26.60 20.73
N HIS A 166 26.45 -25.36 20.27
CA HIS A 166 27.42 -24.75 19.35
C HIS A 166 28.62 -24.09 20.05
N ILE A 167 28.58 -23.87 21.37
CA ILE A 167 29.73 -23.34 22.14
C ILE A 167 30.75 -24.44 22.48
N HIS A 168 30.38 -25.72 22.41
CA HIS A 168 31.32 -26.85 22.56
C HIS A 168 31.41 -27.69 21.29
N PRO A 169 32.26 -27.33 20.30
CA PRO A 169 32.65 -28.26 19.26
C PRO A 169 33.88 -29.05 19.73
N SER A 170 33.75 -29.88 20.78
CA SER A 170 34.63 -31.01 21.10
C SER A 170 34.46 -31.48 22.55
N SER A 171 33.75 -32.58 22.71
CA SER A 171 34.14 -33.63 23.66
C SER A 171 33.39 -34.89 23.25
N GLY A 172 33.98 -35.62 22.30
CA GLY A 172 33.66 -37.03 22.17
C GLY A 172 34.17 -37.77 23.41
N LEU A 173 33.27 -38.50 24.07
CA LEU A 173 33.44 -39.71 24.87
C LEU A 173 32.09 -39.88 25.58
N GLY A 174 31.27 -40.87 25.23
CA GLY A 174 31.53 -42.28 25.51
C GLY A 174 30.74 -42.65 26.77
N GLY A 175 29.74 -43.54 26.63
CA GLY A 175 28.98 -44.04 27.76
C GLY A 175 27.60 -44.57 27.38
N GLY A 176 27.57 -45.77 26.81
CA GLY A 176 26.35 -46.58 26.80
C GLY A 176 26.09 -47.23 28.16
N LYS A 177 24.87 -47.77 28.30
CA LYS A 177 24.35 -48.65 29.36
C LYS A 177 23.94 -47.92 30.66
N GLU A 178 22.86 -48.25 31.35
CA GLU A 178 21.88 -49.34 31.27
C GLU A 178 20.61 -48.87 32.00
N ILE A 179 19.45 -49.31 31.53
CA ILE A 179 18.18 -49.25 32.26
C ILE A 179 18.28 -50.33 33.34
N GLN A 180 18.19 -49.93 34.61
CA GLN A 180 17.99 -50.85 35.73
C GLN A 180 16.56 -50.67 36.24
N GLU A 181 15.67 -51.55 35.80
CA GLU A 181 14.45 -51.92 36.51
C GLU A 181 14.74 -53.18 37.33
N ALA A 182 14.70 -53.04 38.66
CA ALA A 182 14.26 -54.03 39.65
C ALA A 182 14.25 -53.35 41.03
#